data_AF-A0A0W8FF71-F1
#
_entry.id   AF-A0A0W8FF71-F1
#
_cell.length_a   1.000
_cell.length_b   1.000
_cell.length_c   1.000
_cell.angle_alpha   90.00
_cell.angle_beta   90.00
_cell.angle_gamma   90.00
#
_symmetry.space_group_name_H-M   'P 1'
#
loop_
_entity.id
_entity.type
_entity.pdbx_description
1 polymer ?
#
loop_
_entity_poly.entity_id
_entity_poly.type
_entity_poly.pdbx_seq_one_letter_code
_entity_poly.pdbx_strand_id
1 'polypeptide(L)' 'MVQVEEIIQRAADYEGIREELASLDFVPRTDQPDFALWDHPGLEIIVLIKMYTGGRYESYNIVTYADMQNVNR' A
#
# COMPACT_ATOMS: atom_id res chain seq x y z
N MET A 1 -2.39 -0.76 12.53
CA MET A 1 -1.37 -0.14 11.65
C MET A 1 -0.10 -0.99 11.58
N VAL A 2 0.43 -1.48 12.71
CA VAL A 2 1.69 -2.26 12.79
C VAL A 2 1.85 -3.41 11.77
N GLN A 3 0.83 -4.25 11.52
CA GLN A 3 0.98 -5.42 10.65
C GLN A 3 1.31 -5.08 9.18
N VAL A 4 0.72 -4.01 8.63
CA VAL A 4 0.96 -3.61 7.23
C VAL A 4 2.37 -3.04 7.08
N GLU A 5 2.80 -2.26 8.07
CA GLU A 5 4.15 -1.67 8.09
C GLU A 5 5.22 -2.76 8.19
N GLU A 6 5.00 -3.77 9.04
CA GLU A 6 5.92 -4.91 9.17
C GLU A 6 6.04 -5.73 7.87
N ILE A 7 4.94 -5.91 7.14
CA ILE A 7 4.93 -6.62 5.85
C ILE A 7 5.76 -5.84 4.83
N ILE A 8 5.51 -4.54 4.69
CA ILE A 8 6.22 -3.71 3.73
C ILE A 8 7.71 -3.61 4.06
N GLN A 9 8.07 -3.58 5.35
CA GLN A 9 9.47 -3.56 5.78
C GLN A 9 10.19 -4.92 5.63
N ARG A 10 9.45 -6.03 5.62
CA ARG A 10 10.02 -7.38 5.46
C ARG A 10 10.20 -7.80 4.00
N ALA A 11 9.34 -7.31 3.11
CA ALA A 11 9.40 -7.67 1.70
C ALA A 11 10.61 -7.04 1.00
N ALA A 12 11.31 -7.83 0.19
CA ALA A 12 12.49 -7.39 -0.56
C ALA A 12 12.13 -6.61 -1.84
N ASP A 13 10.94 -6.84 -2.37
CA ASP A 13 10.44 -6.35 -3.65
C ASP A 13 8.91 -6.25 -3.64
N TYR A 14 8.35 -5.58 -4.64
CA TYR A 14 6.92 -5.32 -4.72
C TYR A 14 6.07 -6.59 -4.95
N GLU A 15 6.60 -7.63 -5.59
CA GLU A 15 5.86 -8.89 -5.78
C GLU A 15 5.53 -9.51 -4.43
N GLY A 16 6.52 -9.57 -3.52
CA GLY A 16 6.29 -10.03 -2.15
C GLY A 16 5.30 -9.16 -1.37
N ILE A 17 5.36 -7.83 -1.52
CA ILE A 17 4.39 -6.92 -0.88
C ILE A 17 2.97 -7.21 -1.39
N ARG A 18 2.82 -7.39 -2.70
CA ARG A 18 1.53 -7.66 -3.34
C ARG A 18 0.89 -8.96 -2.86
N GLU A 19 1.66 -10.04 -2.73
CA GLU A 19 1.15 -11.34 -2.25
C GLU A 19 0.66 -11.26 -0.79
N GLU A 20 1.43 -10.59 0.07
CA GLU A 20 1.08 -10.41 1.47
C GLU A 20 -0.14 -9.50 1.65
N LEU A 21 -0.22 -8.40 0.89
CA LEU A 21 -1.39 -7.51 0.88
C LEU A 21 -2.65 -8.26 0.43
N ALA A 22 -2.55 -9.05 -0.65
CA ALA A 22 -3.67 -9.87 -1.12
C ALA A 22 -4.13 -10.90 -0.07
N SER A 23 -3.20 -11.45 0.72
CA SER A 23 -3.51 -12.38 1.83
C SER A 23 -4.20 -11.70 3.01
N LEU A 24 -4.11 -10.37 3.11
CA LEU A 24 -4.77 -9.54 4.11
C LEU A 24 -6.02 -8.83 3.58
N ASP A 25 -6.68 -9.37 2.55
CA ASP A 25 -7.91 -8.79 1.98
C ASP A 25 -7.74 -7.35 1.43
N PHE A 26 -6.51 -6.90 1.15
CA PHE A 26 -6.32 -5.67 0.38
C PHE A 26 -6.64 -5.91 -1.09
N VAL A 27 -7.32 -4.95 -1.68
CA VAL A 27 -7.73 -4.94 -3.08
C VAL A 27 -6.91 -3.90 -3.84
N PRO A 28 -6.28 -4.25 -4.98
CA PRO A 28 -5.55 -3.29 -5.77
C PRO A 28 -6.52 -2.31 -6.44
N ARG A 29 -6.32 -1.01 -6.21
CA ARG A 29 -7.01 0.08 -6.94
C ARG A 29 -6.25 0.51 -8.17
N THR A 30 -4.92 0.62 -8.03
CA THR A 30 -4.01 1.02 -9.09
C THR A 30 -2.75 0.20 -8.95
N ASP A 31 -2.27 -0.38 -10.03
CA ASP A 31 -1.03 -1.15 -10.07
C ASP A 31 -0.20 -0.65 -11.26
N GLN A 32 0.66 0.34 -11.03
CA GLN A 32 1.51 0.98 -12.04
C GLN A 32 2.98 0.72 -11.74
N PRO A 33 3.86 0.74 -12.76
CA PRO A 33 5.28 0.41 -12.59
C PRO A 33 6.03 1.32 -11.59
N ASP A 34 5.57 2.55 -11.39
CA ASP A 34 6.18 3.53 -10.47
C ASP A 34 5.42 3.69 -9.14
N PHE A 35 4.16 3.24 -9.08
CA PHE A 35 3.37 3.29 -7.85
C PHE A 35 2.18 2.33 -7.87
N ALA A 36 1.79 1.86 -6.68
CA ALA A 36 0.59 1.06 -6.49
C ALA A 36 -0.27 1.61 -5.36
N LEU A 37 -1.58 1.49 -5.51
CA LEU A 37 -2.57 1.84 -4.51
C LEU A 37 -3.37 0.60 -4.16
N TRP A 38 -3.40 0.27 -2.89
CA TRP A 38 -4.10 -0.86 -2.32
C TRP A 38 -5.10 -0.37 -1.28
N ASP A 39 -6.28 -0.96 -1.29
CA ASP A 39 -7.41 -0.55 -0.46
C ASP A 39 -7.88 -1.71 0.39
N HIS A 40 -8.01 -1.50 1.70
CA HIS A 40 -8.60 -2.48 2.59
C HIS A 40 -9.98 -1.98 3.05
N PRO A 41 -11.07 -2.38 2.37
CA PRO A 41 -12.40 -1.87 2.69
C PRO A 41 -12.85 -2.20 4.13
N GLY A 42 -12.42 -3.36 4.66
CA GLY A 42 -12.73 -3.74 6.05
C GLY A 42 -12.00 -2.93 7.13
N LEU A 43 -10.88 -2.29 6.81
CA LEU A 43 -10.09 -1.47 7.74
C LEU A 43 -10.20 0.02 7.44
N GLU A 44 -10.88 0.39 6.34
CA GLU A 44 -11.01 1.77 5.87
C GLU A 44 -9.65 2.48 5.77
N ILE A 45 -8.67 1.79 5.20
CA ILE A 45 -7.33 2.32 4.91
C ILE A 45 -6.91 2.09 3.47
N ILE A 46 -6.06 2.98 2.99
CA ILE A 46 -5.42 2.93 1.69
C ILE A 46 -3.92 2.95 1.90
N VAL A 47 -3.23 2.06 1.19
CA VAL A 47 -1.78 1.95 1.18
C VAL A 47 -1.29 2.40 -0.19
N LEU A 48 -0.49 3.46 -0.20
CA LEU A 48 0.27 3.91 -1.35
C LEU A 48 1.66 3.32 -1.26
N ILE A 49 2.08 2.57 -2.28
CA ILE A 49 3.44 2.08 -2.43
C ILE A 49 4.06 2.83 -3.61
N LYS A 50 5.24 3.41 -3.39
CA LYS A 50 6.05 3.99 -4.45
C LYS A 50 7.20 3.06 -4.78
N MET A 51 7.46 2.92 -6.07
CA MET A 51 8.51 2.09 -6.62
C MET A 51 9.46 2.96 -7.44
N TYR A 52 10.74 2.66 -7.37
CA TYR A 52 11.71 3.18 -8.32
C TYR A 52 11.41 2.61 -9.71
N THR A 53 11.79 3.37 -10.73
CA THR A 53 11.75 2.92 -12.12
C THR A 53 12.54 1.62 -12.26
N GLY A 54 11.84 0.50 -12.49
CA GLY A 54 12.40 -0.85 -12.43
C GLY A 54 11.79 -1.76 -11.35
N GLY A 55 10.76 -1.33 -10.62
CA GLY A 55 9.95 -2.17 -9.72
C GLY A 55 10.55 -2.39 -8.33
N ARG A 56 11.66 -1.73 -8.01
CA ARG A 56 12.26 -1.79 -6.67
C ARG A 56 11.47 -0.90 -5.72
N TYR A 57 11.15 -1.42 -4.54
CA TYR A 57 10.47 -0.66 -3.49
C TYR A 57 11.27 0.61 -3.11
N GLU A 58 10.58 1.76 -3.08
CA GLU A 58 11.13 3.05 -2.64
C GLU A 58 10.59 3.46 -1.27
N SER A 59 9.26 3.60 -1.16
CA SER A 59 8.59 4.07 0.06
C SER A 59 7.13 3.64 0.09
N TYR A 60 6.49 3.71 1.27
CA TYR A 60 5.04 3.57 1.40
C TYR A 60 4.42 4.69 2.24
N ASN A 61 3.13 4.87 2.06
CA ASN A 61 2.31 5.73 2.91
C ASN A 61 0.97 5.03 3.18
N ILE A 62 0.55 4.99 4.44
CA ILE A 62 -0.73 4.42 4.86
C ILE A 62 -1.61 5.58 5.30
N VAL A 63 -2.74 5.74 4.63
CA VAL A 63 -3.73 6.77 4.95
C VAL A 63 -5.06 6.12 5.29
N THR A 64 -5.76 6.65 6.29
CA THR A 64 -7.14 6.25 6.56
C THR A 64 -8.09 7.05 5.66
N TYR A 65 -9.30 6.55 5.43
CA TYR A 65 -10.33 7.32 4.73
C TYR A 65 -10.71 8.60 5.48
N ALA A 66 -10.58 8.61 6.81
CA ALA A 66 -10.81 9.79 7.63
C ALA A 66 -9.74 10.86 7.41
N ASP A 67 -8.48 10.46 7.22
CA ASP A 67 -7.37 11.37 6.91
C ASP A 67 -7.51 11.97 5.51
N MET A 68 -7.89 11.16 4.50
CA MET A 68 -8.12 11.66 3.14
C MET A 68 -9.21 12.73 3.06
N GLN A 69 -10.26 12.64 3.90
CA GLN A 69 -11.34 13.62 3.92
C GLN A 69 -10.94 14.97 4.55
N ASN A 70 -9.87 15.03 5.35
CA ASN A 70 -9.39 16.27 5.94
C ASN A 70 -8.47 17.09 5.03
N VAL A 71 -7.94 16.50 3.95
CA VAL A 71 -7.04 17.20 3.01
C VAL A 71 -7.80 18.14 2.06
N ASN A 72 -9.14 18.08 2.04
CA ASN A 72 -10.00 18.84 1.14
C ASN A 72 -10.77 19.99 1.82
N ARG A 73 -10.30 20.49 2.98
CA ARG A 73 -10.98 21.55 3.74
C ARG A 73 -10.16 22.83 3.89
#